data_AF-A0A258BP65-F1
#
_entry.id   AF-A0A258BP65-F1
#
_cell.length_a   1.000
_cell.length_b   1.000
_cell.length_c   1.000
_cell.angle_alpha   90.00
_cell.angle_beta   90.00
_cell.angle_gamma   90.00
#
_symmetry.space_group_name_H-M   'P 1'
#
loop_
_entity.id
_entity.type
_entity.pdbx_description
1 polymer ?
#
loop_
_entity_poly.entity_id
_entity_poly.type
_entity_poly.pdbx_seq_one_letter_code
_entity_poly.pdbx_strand_id
1 'polypeptide(L)' 'PNYVVDSGQRARMGVPGNETPALVLFDTATRRTIPVGYGILSADEIMDRIFTLTNTKVGSDY' A
#
# COMPACT_ATOMS: atom_id res chain seq x y z
N PRO A 1 18.47 14.78 11.01
CA PRO A 1 17.17 14.14 10.65
C PRO A 1 16.16 15.21 10.22
N ASN A 2 15.78 15.22 8.94
CA ASN A 2 14.89 16.23 8.38
C ASN A 2 13.43 15.79 8.52
N TYR A 3 12.88 15.95 9.72
CA TYR A 3 11.44 15.74 9.93
C TYR A 3 10.66 16.73 9.05
N VAL A 4 9.71 16.21 8.29
CA VAL A 4 8.79 16.98 7.46
C VAL A 4 7.38 16.61 7.91
N VAL A 5 6.58 17.63 8.21
CA VAL A 5 5.15 17.45 8.52
C VAL A 5 4.43 17.10 7.23
N ASP A 6 3.60 16.05 7.26
CA ASP A 6 2.69 15.77 6.17
C ASP A 6 1.67 16.91 6.03
N SER A 7 1.73 17.64 4.92
CA SER A 7 0.82 18.74 4.57
C SER A 7 -0.28 18.30 3.59
N GLY A 8 -0.63 17.01 3.63
CA GLY A 8 -1.64 16.38 2.77
C GLY A 8 -1.03 15.66 1.56
N GLN A 9 0.28 15.41 1.56
CA GLN A 9 0.92 14.65 0.49
C GLN A 9 0.42 13.21 0.47
N ARG A 10 0.26 12.59 1.63
CA ARG A 10 -0.28 11.23 1.75
C ARG A 10 -1.70 11.13 1.21
N ALA A 11 -2.55 12.10 1.56
CA ALA A 11 -3.92 12.19 1.06
C ALA A 11 -3.96 12.39 -0.46
N ARG A 12 -3.10 13.27 -1.01
CA ARG A 12 -2.97 13.48 -2.47
C ARG A 12 -2.47 12.23 -3.20
N MET A 13 -1.64 11.43 -2.55
CA MET A 13 -1.20 10.13 -3.07
C MET A 13 -2.31 9.08 -3.03
N GLY A 14 -3.43 9.32 -2.34
CA GLY A 14 -4.53 8.36 -2.20
C GLY A 14 -4.26 7.26 -1.18
N VAL A 15 -3.27 7.43 -0.29
CA VAL A 15 -2.96 6.46 0.76
C VAL A 15 -3.94 6.65 1.93
N PRO A 16 -4.80 5.67 2.24
CA PRO A 16 -5.78 5.81 3.30
C PRO A 16 -5.14 5.78 4.69
N GLY A 17 -5.88 6.28 5.70
CA GLY A 17 -5.46 6.26 7.11
C GLY A 17 -4.24 7.14 7.41
N ASN A 18 -3.80 7.13 8.68
CA ASN A 18 -2.68 7.89 9.20
C ASN A 18 -1.56 7.00 9.77
N GLU A 19 -1.74 5.68 9.68
CA GLU A 19 -0.82 4.67 10.19
C GLU A 19 0.49 4.70 9.39
N THR A 20 1.60 4.73 10.11
CA THR A 20 2.95 4.89 9.55
C THR A 20 3.90 3.88 10.21
N PRO A 21 4.80 3.20 9.46
CA PRO A 21 4.98 3.28 8.01
C PRO A 21 3.82 2.63 7.24
N ALA A 22 3.63 3.05 5.98
CA ALA A 22 2.67 2.46 5.06
C ALA A 22 3.41 1.90 3.85
N LEU A 23 3.03 0.69 3.43
CA LEU A 23 3.52 0.07 2.20
C LEU A 23 2.36 -0.01 1.19
N VAL A 24 2.59 0.52 -0.01
CA VAL A 24 1.60 0.57 -1.08
C VAL A 24 2.23 0.10 -2.40
N LEU A 25 1.44 -0.58 -3.23
CA LEU A 25 1.72 -0.73 -4.65
C LEU A 25 1.18 0.49 -5.39
N PHE A 26 1.89 0.95 -6.42
CA PHE A 26 1.38 2.00 -7.32
C PHE A 26 0.99 1.39 -8.65
N ASP A 27 -0.31 1.40 -8.96
CA ASP A 27 -0.82 1.00 -10.27
C ASP A 27 -0.58 2.15 -11.25
N THR A 28 0.32 1.94 -12.21
CA THR A 28 0.69 2.93 -13.23
C THR A 28 -0.38 3.12 -14.30
N ALA A 29 -1.26 2.15 -14.51
CA ALA A 29 -2.34 2.23 -15.50
C ALA A 29 -3.48 3.11 -14.99
N THR A 30 -3.94 2.89 -13.75
CA THR A 30 -5.01 3.69 -13.14
C THR A 30 -4.52 4.90 -12.34
N ARG A 31 -3.20 5.01 -12.13
CA ARG A 31 -2.52 6.06 -11.33
C ARG A 31 -3.05 6.12 -9.89
N ARG A 32 -3.18 4.96 -9.26
CA ARG A 32 -3.72 4.82 -7.90
C ARG A 32 -2.80 3.99 -7.02
N THR A 33 -2.73 4.36 -5.74
CA THR A 33 -2.07 3.53 -4.72
C THR A 33 -3.01 2.43 -4.25
N ILE A 34 -2.49 1.20 -4.15
CA ILE A 34 -3.17 0.03 -3.60
C ILE A 34 -2.47 -0.34 -2.29
N PRO A 35 -3.16 -0.30 -1.13
CA PRO A 35 -2.54 -0.63 0.15
C PRO A 35 -2.08 -2.08 0.25
N VAL A 36 -0.79 -2.29 0.53
CA VAL A 36 -0.24 -3.60 0.92
C VAL A 36 -0.39 -3.77 2.43
N GLY A 37 -0.05 -2.76 3.23
CA GLY A 37 -0.21 -2.82 4.68
C GLY A 37 0.34 -1.60 5.41
N TYR A 38 0.17 -1.60 6.73
CA TYR A 38 0.63 -0.55 7.64
C TYR A 38 1.41 -1.16 8.80
N GLY A 39 2.35 -0.41 9.35
CA GLY A 39 3.21 -0.85 10.45
C GLY A 39 4.41 -1.67 9.98
N ILE A 40 5.02 -2.39 10.92
CA ILE A 40 6.13 -3.32 10.61
C ILE A 40 5.52 -4.60 10.04
N LEU A 41 6.01 -5.01 8.87
CA LEU A 41 5.59 -6.22 8.17
C LEU A 41 6.82 -7.09 7.94
N SER A 42 6.66 -8.40 8.10
CA SER A 42 7.65 -9.37 7.68
C SER A 42 7.71 -9.45 6.15
N ALA A 43 8.83 -9.94 5.63
CA ALA A 43 8.98 -10.13 4.18
C ALA A 43 7.90 -11.09 3.63
N ASP A 44 7.56 -12.13 4.39
CA ASP A 44 6.57 -13.13 3.98
C ASP A 44 5.16 -12.52 3.87
N GLU A 45 4.75 -11.70 4.85
CA GLU A 45 3.46 -10.98 4.80
C GLU A 45 3.39 -10.03 3.59
N ILE A 46 4.50 -9.36 3.27
CA ILE A 46 4.57 -8.47 2.10
C ILE A 46 4.41 -9.28 0.81
N MET A 47 5.13 -10.39 0.67
CA MET A 47 5.10 -11.22 -0.54
C MET A 47 3.73 -11.83 -0.78
N ASP A 48 3.13 -12.42 0.26
CA ASP A 48 1.80 -13.04 0.18
C ASP A 48 0.73 -12.03 -0.24
N ARG A 49 0.77 -10.83 0.34
CA ARG A 49 -0.20 -9.78 0.03
C ARG A 49 -0.02 -9.20 -1.37
N ILE A 50 1.23 -8.99 -1.81
CA ILE A 50 1.50 -8.57 -3.19
C ILE A 50 1.01 -9.65 -4.16
N PHE A 51 1.34 -10.92 -3.93
CA PHE A 51 0.87 -12.02 -4.77
C PHE A 51 -0.64 -12.05 -4.85
N THR A 52 -1.32 -11.90 -3.71
CA THR A 52 -2.77 -11.86 -3.64
C THR A 52 -3.33 -10.71 -4.48
N LEU A 53 -2.79 -9.50 -4.32
CA LEU A 53 -3.27 -8.30 -5.01
C LEU A 53 -3.03 -8.33 -6.53
N THR A 54 -1.99 -9.02 -7.00
CA THR A 54 -1.63 -9.02 -8.43
C THR A 54 -2.12 -10.24 -9.20
N ASN A 55 -2.34 -11.37 -8.53
CA ASN A 55 -2.68 -12.63 -9.19
C ASN A 55 -4.10 -13.11 -8.91
N THR A 56 -4.77 -12.57 -7.88
CA THR A 56 -6.16 -12.95 -7.60
C THR A 56 -7.10 -11.94 -8.24
N LYS A 57 -8.04 -12.45 -9.03
CA LYS A 57 -9.19 -11.65 -9.47
C LYS A 57 -10.24 -11.72 -8.38
N VAL A 58 -10.90 -10.60 -8.08
CA VAL A 58 -12.05 -10.59 -7.15
C VAL A 58 -13.07 -11.63 -7.64
N GLY A 59 -13.30 -12.67 -6.83
CA GLY A 59 -14.17 -13.81 -7.17
C GLY A 59 -13.47 -15.05 -7.74
N SER A 60 -12.15 -15.08 -7.81
CA SER A 60 -11.37 -16.31 -7.97
C SER A 60 -11.01 -16.85 -6.59
N ASP A 61 -11.49 -18.05 -6.26
CA ASP A 61 -11.19 -18.71 -5.00
C ASP A 61 -9.68 -18.89 -4.82
N TYR A 62 -9.17 -18.48 -3.66
CA TYR A 62 -7.90 -18.87 -3.07
C TYR A 62 -8.16 -19.34 -1.64
#